data_AF-A0A2S7VJH0-F1
#
_entry.id   AF-A0A2S7VJH0-F1
#
_cell.length_a   1.000
_cell.length_b   1.000
_cell.length_c   1.000
_cell.angle_alpha   90.00
_cell.angle_beta   90.00
_cell.angle_gamma   90.00
#
_symmetry.space_group_name_H-M   'P 1'
#
loop_
_entity.id
_entity.type
_entity.pdbx_description
1 polymer ?
#
loop_
_entity_poly.entity_id
_entity_poly.type
_entity_poly.pdbx_seq_one_letter_code
_entity_poly.pdbx_strand_id
1 'polypeptide(L)'
;MRLACILMFTLLISGCINRDEIYANPPAKLTESINAILPAATEYVKQQEKIAQEKGQPLNKQALAIAKRIGIKHPEKVHVYYSNTLPFPTDPTLAQLAKKSGYAGPNMAGYTYGYGIWIKNKERDNRELLAHELIHVRQFEQRGVQEQIRQYLMQIYIYGYNSTPLEIEAYSEAKNYI
;
A
#
# COMPACT_ATOMS: atom_id res chain seq x y z
N MET A 1 21.79 27.07 -2.98
CA MET A 1 21.87 25.67 -2.51
C MET A 1 21.63 25.65 -1.01
N ARG A 2 20.46 25.15 -0.55
CA ARG A 2 20.22 24.91 0.88
C ARG A 2 20.15 23.40 1.09
N LEU A 3 21.24 22.83 1.62
CA LEU A 3 21.21 21.49 2.19
C LEU A 3 20.28 21.54 3.42
N ALA A 4 19.06 21.01 3.28
CA ALA A 4 18.23 20.71 4.43
C ALA A 4 18.80 19.44 5.09
N CYS A 5 19.58 19.64 6.15
CA CYS A 5 20.06 18.58 7.01
C CYS A 5 18.84 18.00 7.75
N ILE A 6 18.30 16.88 7.26
CA ILE A 6 17.24 16.15 7.97
C ILE A 6 17.91 15.49 9.19
N LEU A 7 17.72 16.10 10.37
CA LEU A 7 18.11 15.51 11.64
C LEU A 7 17.53 14.09 11.76
N MET A 8 18.42 13.09 11.82
CA MET A 8 18.10 11.74 12.26
C MET A 8 17.71 11.80 13.73
N PHE A 9 16.54 11.27 14.06
CA PHE A 9 16.28 10.76 15.41
C PHE A 9 16.33 9.24 15.32
N THR A 10 17.51 8.67 15.56
CA THR A 10 17.60 7.27 16.01
C THR A 10 17.20 7.26 17.47
N LEU A 11 15.90 7.05 17.75
CA LEU A 11 15.44 6.75 19.10
C LEU A 11 15.93 5.34 19.46
N LEU A 12 17.12 5.26 20.05
CA LEU A 12 17.53 4.14 20.89
C LEU A 12 16.99 4.42 22.28
N ILE A 13 15.78 3.99 22.58
CA ILE A 13 15.25 3.97 23.95
C ILE A 13 14.70 2.58 24.24
N SER A 14 15.27 1.96 25.27
CA SER A 14 15.02 0.62 25.81
C SER A 14 13.69 0.51 26.58
N GLY A 15 12.60 1.05 26.04
CA GLY A 15 11.23 0.80 26.49
C GLY A 15 10.43 0.17 25.36
N CYS A 16 9.49 -0.72 25.65
CA CYS A 16 8.54 -1.19 24.64
C CYS A 16 7.85 0.02 24.00
N ILE A 17 8.26 0.37 22.78
CA ILE A 17 7.65 1.48 22.04
C ILE A 17 6.19 1.08 21.80
N ASN A 18 5.26 1.76 22.46
CA ASN A 18 3.84 1.59 22.20
C ASN A 18 3.49 2.26 20.87
N ARG A 19 3.63 1.52 19.78
CA ARG A 19 3.40 2.00 18.42
C ARG A 19 1.95 2.41 18.18
N ASP A 20 1.01 1.80 18.89
CA ASP A 20 -0.41 2.15 18.80
C ASP A 20 -0.70 3.52 19.42
N GLU A 21 -0.05 3.83 20.55
CA GLU A 21 -0.13 5.16 21.15
C GLU A 21 0.49 6.25 20.26
N ILE A 22 1.62 5.93 19.61
CA ILE A 22 2.27 6.83 18.64
C ILE A 22 1.38 7.01 17.40
N TYR A 23 0.72 5.97 16.92
CA TYR A 23 -0.18 6.07 15.77
C TYR A 23 -1.47 6.83 16.09
N ALA A 24 -1.98 6.69 17.31
CA ALA A 24 -3.10 7.49 17.80
C ALA A 24 -2.73 8.98 17.94
N ASN A 25 -1.47 9.27 18.26
CA ASN A 25 -0.95 10.62 18.48
C ASN A 25 0.37 10.85 17.72
N PRO A 26 0.34 10.92 16.37
CA PRO A 26 1.55 10.94 15.56
C PRO A 26 2.34 12.24 15.79
N PRO A 27 3.69 12.18 15.84
CA PRO A 27 4.52 13.38 15.98
C PRO A 27 4.20 14.42 14.90
N ALA A 28 4.06 15.70 15.27
CA ALA A 28 3.68 16.78 14.34
C ALA A 28 4.58 16.82 13.09
N LYS A 29 5.90 16.67 13.28
CA LYS A 29 6.88 16.63 12.18
C LYS A 29 6.62 15.48 11.19
N LEU A 30 6.17 14.31 11.68
CA LEU A 30 5.81 13.18 10.83
C LEU A 30 4.55 13.50 10.02
N THR A 31 3.52 14.00 10.69
CA THR A 31 2.26 14.41 10.05
C THR A 31 2.51 15.47 8.97
N GLU A 32 3.32 16.50 9.26
CA GLU A 32 3.72 17.52 8.29
C GLU A 32 4.48 16.92 7.10
N SER A 33 5.41 16.01 7.36
CA SER A 33 6.19 15.33 6.31
C SER A 33 5.29 14.49 5.40
N ILE A 34 4.32 13.78 5.96
CA ILE A 34 3.33 13.00 5.18
C ILE A 34 2.43 13.92 4.37
N ASN A 35 1.91 15.00 4.98
CA ASN A 35 1.06 15.96 4.29
C ASN A 35 1.78 16.63 3.11
N ALA A 36 3.08 16.90 3.25
CA ALA A 36 3.89 17.48 2.18
C ALA A 36 4.05 16.56 0.95
N ILE A 37 4.13 15.24 1.16
CA ILE A 37 4.30 14.26 0.06
C ILE A 37 2.97 13.69 -0.46
N LEU A 38 1.87 13.87 0.28
CA LEU A 38 0.58 13.27 -0.03
C LEU A 38 0.07 13.59 -1.44
N PRO A 39 0.21 14.82 -1.99
CA PRO A 39 -0.20 15.11 -3.36
C PRO A 39 0.57 14.28 -4.40
N ALA A 40 1.89 14.19 -4.27
CA ALA A 40 2.72 13.40 -5.19
C ALA A 40 2.42 11.90 -5.07
N ALA A 41 2.24 11.39 -3.85
CA ALA A 41 1.85 10.00 -3.62
C ALA A 41 0.47 9.68 -4.21
N THR A 42 -0.49 10.61 -4.06
CA THR A 42 -1.84 10.48 -4.65
C THR A 42 -1.79 10.40 -6.16
N GLU A 43 -1.00 11.27 -6.80
CA GLU A 43 -0.85 11.25 -8.25
C GLU A 43 -0.19 9.95 -8.72
N TYR A 44 0.84 9.49 -8.01
CA TYR A 44 1.49 8.22 -8.32
C TYR A 44 0.51 7.04 -8.24
N VAL A 45 -0.30 6.95 -7.17
CA VAL A 45 -1.33 5.90 -7.02
C VAL A 45 -2.33 5.95 -8.16
N LYS A 46 -2.87 7.12 -8.50
CA LYS A 46 -3.81 7.28 -9.61
C LYS A 46 -3.21 6.87 -10.96
N GLN A 47 -1.93 7.20 -11.17
CA GLN A 47 -1.22 6.80 -12.38
C GLN A 47 -1.06 5.27 -12.46
N GLN A 48 -0.66 4.62 -11.38
CA GLN A 48 -0.51 3.15 -11.37
C GLN A 48 -1.85 2.42 -11.45
N GLU A 49 -2.91 2.98 -10.86
CA GLU A 49 -4.28 2.50 -11.02
C GLU A 49 -4.70 2.51 -12.49
N LYS A 50 -4.54 3.66 -13.17
CA LYS A 50 -4.86 3.82 -14.59
C LYS A 50 -4.07 2.84 -15.46
N ILE A 51 -2.77 2.67 -15.21
CA ILE A 51 -1.94 1.72 -15.97
C ILE A 51 -2.45 0.27 -15.78
N ALA A 52 -2.80 -0.11 -14.55
CA ALA A 52 -3.35 -1.44 -14.29
C ALA A 52 -4.71 -1.65 -14.96
N GLN A 53 -5.57 -0.63 -15.01
CA GLN A 53 -6.85 -0.69 -15.73
C GLN A 53 -6.67 -0.78 -17.25
N GLU A 54 -5.70 -0.06 -17.82
CA GLU A 54 -5.44 -0.06 -19.27
C GLU A 54 -4.72 -1.33 -19.76
N LYS A 55 -3.79 -1.87 -18.97
CA LYS A 55 -2.91 -2.99 -19.39
C LYS A 55 -3.23 -4.32 -18.72
N GLY A 56 -3.94 -4.27 -17.60
CA GLY A 56 -4.33 -5.44 -16.84
C GLY A 56 -5.59 -6.10 -17.40
N GLN A 57 -6.01 -7.15 -16.71
CA GLN A 57 -7.22 -7.90 -17.03
C GLN A 57 -8.27 -7.64 -15.95
N PRO A 58 -9.56 -7.51 -16.31
CA PRO A 58 -10.62 -7.47 -15.31
C PRO A 58 -10.64 -8.78 -14.52
N LEU A 59 -11.22 -8.76 -13.32
CA LEU A 59 -11.37 -9.97 -12.50
C LEU A 59 -12.13 -11.06 -13.27
N ASN A 60 -11.55 -12.26 -13.33
CA ASN A 60 -12.25 -13.44 -13.84
C ASN A 60 -13.39 -13.86 -12.88
N LYS A 61 -14.23 -14.81 -13.30
CA LYS A 61 -15.40 -15.25 -12.50
C LYS A 61 -15.05 -15.68 -11.06
N GLN A 62 -13.93 -16.38 -10.88
CA GLN A 62 -13.50 -16.86 -9.56
C GLN A 62 -13.01 -15.69 -8.68
N ALA A 63 -12.17 -14.82 -9.23
CA ALA A 63 -11.66 -13.64 -8.54
C ALA A 63 -12.79 -12.66 -8.19
N LEU A 64 -13.78 -12.49 -9.08
CA LEU A 64 -14.96 -11.68 -8.83
C LEU A 64 -15.79 -12.22 -7.66
N ALA A 65 -15.91 -13.54 -7.52
CA ALA A 65 -16.58 -14.17 -6.39
C ALA A 65 -15.81 -13.95 -5.07
N ILE A 66 -14.48 -13.96 -5.09
CA ILE A 66 -13.63 -13.60 -3.94
C ILE A 66 -13.87 -12.13 -3.56
N ALA A 67 -13.79 -11.22 -4.54
CA ALA A 67 -13.98 -9.78 -4.32
C ALA A 67 -15.36 -9.45 -3.70
N LYS A 68 -16.41 -10.14 -4.15
CA LYS A 68 -17.76 -10.02 -3.58
C LYS A 68 -17.84 -10.52 -2.14
N ARG A 69 -17.19 -11.64 -1.82
CA ARG A 69 -17.12 -12.17 -0.44
C ARG A 69 -16.37 -11.23 0.50
N ILE A 70 -15.30 -10.59 0.02
CA ILE A 70 -14.56 -9.54 0.74
C ILE A 70 -15.46 -8.32 1.00
N GLY A 71 -16.45 -8.07 0.14
CA GLY A 71 -17.35 -6.92 0.26
C GLY A 71 -16.88 -5.69 -0.49
N ILE A 72 -16.08 -5.87 -1.56
CA ILE A 72 -15.77 -4.78 -2.50
C ILE A 72 -17.08 -4.33 -3.18
N LYS A 73 -17.35 -3.02 -3.16
CA LYS A 73 -18.57 -2.40 -3.69
C LYS A 73 -18.57 -2.36 -5.21
N HIS A 74 -17.41 -2.09 -5.83
CA HIS A 74 -17.24 -1.98 -7.28
C HIS A 74 -16.19 -2.96 -7.83
N PRO A 75 -16.39 -4.29 -7.67
CA PRO A 75 -15.39 -5.27 -8.10
C PRO A 75 -15.19 -5.29 -9.63
N GLU A 76 -16.14 -4.76 -10.40
CA GLU A 76 -16.04 -4.58 -11.86
C GLU A 76 -15.00 -3.55 -12.29
N LYS A 77 -14.60 -2.63 -11.40
CA LYS A 77 -13.54 -1.65 -11.68
C LYS A 77 -12.14 -2.25 -11.50
N VAL A 78 -12.04 -3.38 -10.81
CA VAL A 78 -10.76 -3.99 -10.46
C VAL A 78 -10.11 -4.62 -11.68
N HIS A 79 -8.86 -4.22 -11.92
CA HIS A 79 -8.01 -4.82 -12.95
C HIS A 79 -6.69 -5.28 -12.34
N VAL A 80 -6.26 -6.47 -12.73
CA VAL A 80 -4.99 -7.07 -12.30
C VAL A 80 -4.00 -7.04 -13.45
N TYR A 81 -2.90 -6.32 -13.26
CA TYR A 81 -1.80 -6.28 -14.20
C TYR A 81 -0.65 -7.17 -13.72
N TYR A 82 -0.47 -8.30 -14.40
CA TYR A 82 0.64 -9.22 -14.16
C TYR A 82 1.90 -8.75 -14.90
N SER A 83 2.97 -8.44 -14.16
CA SER A 83 4.22 -7.88 -14.69
C SER A 83 5.44 -8.61 -14.13
N ASN A 84 6.58 -8.57 -14.82
CA ASN A 84 7.84 -9.07 -14.25
C ASN A 84 8.43 -8.10 -13.22
N THR A 85 8.13 -6.82 -13.37
CA THR A 85 8.64 -5.74 -12.52
C THR A 85 7.46 -4.97 -11.94
N LEU A 86 7.41 -4.86 -10.62
CA LEU A 86 6.44 -4.01 -9.94
C LEU A 86 6.82 -2.53 -10.12
N PRO A 87 5.86 -1.61 -10.21
CA PRO A 87 6.14 -0.20 -10.42
C PRO A 87 6.91 0.38 -9.24
N PHE A 88 7.71 1.40 -9.54
CA PHE A 88 8.50 2.12 -8.55
C PHE A 88 8.38 3.63 -8.81
N PRO A 89 8.24 4.48 -7.78
CA PRO A 89 8.05 5.91 -7.98
C PRO A 89 9.29 6.57 -8.60
N THR A 90 9.07 7.45 -9.57
CA THR A 90 10.12 8.26 -10.20
C THR A 90 10.37 9.58 -9.47
N ASP A 91 9.39 10.07 -8.70
CA ASP A 91 9.58 11.20 -7.80
C ASP A 91 10.70 10.89 -6.80
N PRO A 92 11.75 11.73 -6.68
CA PRO A 92 12.90 11.43 -5.82
C PRO A 92 12.55 11.25 -4.34
N THR A 93 11.56 11.99 -3.84
CA THR A 93 11.15 11.95 -2.43
C THR A 93 10.42 10.65 -2.15
N LEU A 94 9.45 10.28 -3.00
CA LEU A 94 8.73 9.02 -2.90
C LEU A 94 9.67 7.82 -3.10
N ALA A 95 10.61 7.91 -4.05
CA ALA A 95 11.63 6.89 -4.27
C ALA A 95 12.51 6.67 -3.05
N GLN A 96 12.93 7.75 -2.38
CA GLN A 96 13.72 7.63 -1.15
C GLN A 96 12.89 6.98 -0.03
N LEU A 97 11.63 7.37 0.12
CA LEU A 97 10.74 6.79 1.12
C LEU A 97 10.48 5.30 0.86
N ALA A 98 10.21 4.92 -0.40
CA ALA A 98 9.99 3.54 -0.81
C ALA A 98 11.21 2.64 -0.50
N LYS A 99 12.43 3.16 -0.72
CA LYS A 99 13.67 2.44 -0.38
C LYS A 99 13.84 2.26 1.13
N LYS A 100 13.58 3.31 1.92
CA LYS A 100 13.79 3.29 3.37
C LYS A 100 12.74 2.46 4.13
N SER A 101 11.52 2.40 3.60
CA SER A 101 10.38 1.71 4.24
C SER A 101 10.33 0.21 3.99
N GLY A 102 11.11 -0.29 3.03
CA GLY A 102 10.98 -1.67 2.55
C GLY A 102 9.87 -1.87 1.53
N TYR A 103 9.08 -0.83 1.19
CA TYR A 103 8.01 -0.88 0.18
C TYR A 103 8.48 -1.46 -1.16
N ALA A 104 9.74 -1.25 -1.55
CA ALA A 104 10.32 -1.78 -2.79
C ALA A 104 11.28 -2.95 -2.58
N GLY A 105 11.04 -3.76 -1.53
CA GLY A 105 11.88 -4.92 -1.21
C GLY A 105 11.82 -6.03 -2.27
N PRO A 106 12.85 -6.88 -2.36
CA PRO A 106 12.90 -7.99 -3.33
C PRO A 106 11.75 -9.00 -3.16
N ASN A 107 11.22 -9.10 -1.94
CA ASN A 107 10.17 -10.04 -1.55
C ASN A 107 8.75 -9.57 -1.90
N MET A 108 8.58 -8.33 -2.40
CA MET A 108 7.25 -7.85 -2.79
C MET A 108 6.67 -8.68 -3.93
N ALA A 109 5.41 -9.08 -3.77
CA ALA A 109 4.72 -9.98 -4.67
C ALA A 109 3.65 -9.25 -5.50
N GLY A 110 3.00 -8.25 -4.90
CA GLY A 110 2.04 -7.38 -5.55
C GLY A 110 1.94 -6.02 -4.87
N TYR A 111 1.18 -5.12 -5.49
CA TYR A 111 0.77 -3.83 -4.94
C TYR A 111 -0.66 -3.51 -5.36
N THR A 112 -1.37 -2.81 -4.49
CA THR A 112 -2.71 -2.29 -4.79
C THR A 112 -2.74 -0.76 -4.83
N TYR A 113 -3.31 -0.21 -5.90
CA TYR A 113 -3.48 1.22 -6.14
C TYR A 113 -4.93 1.49 -6.53
N GLY A 114 -5.79 1.83 -5.56
CA GLY A 114 -7.23 2.00 -5.82
C GLY A 114 -7.83 0.69 -6.34
N TYR A 115 -8.39 0.71 -7.54
CA TYR A 115 -8.88 -0.50 -8.23
C TYR A 115 -7.82 -1.20 -9.11
N GLY A 116 -6.61 -0.68 -9.19
CA GLY A 116 -5.53 -1.27 -9.97
C GLY A 116 -4.62 -2.14 -9.12
N ILE A 117 -4.54 -3.43 -9.43
CA ILE A 117 -3.66 -4.38 -8.74
C ILE A 117 -2.49 -4.73 -9.67
N TRP A 118 -1.28 -4.71 -9.14
CA TRP A 118 -0.07 -5.22 -9.80
C TRP A 118 0.37 -6.50 -9.12
N ILE A 119 0.65 -7.56 -9.88
CA ILE A 119 1.16 -8.83 -9.34
C ILE A 119 2.35 -9.28 -10.17
N LYS A 120 3.40 -9.82 -9.53
CA LYS A 120 4.51 -10.43 -10.25
C LYS A 120 4.02 -11.65 -11.05
N ASN A 121 4.46 -11.80 -12.30
CA ASN A 121 4.03 -12.92 -13.15
C ASN A 121 4.18 -14.30 -12.50
N LYS A 122 5.22 -14.51 -11.69
CA LYS A 122 5.45 -15.77 -10.95
C LYS A 122 4.36 -16.10 -9.91
N GLU A 123 3.57 -15.12 -9.50
CA GLU A 123 2.50 -15.24 -8.49
C GLU A 123 1.10 -15.23 -9.13
N ARG A 124 0.99 -15.38 -10.45
CA ARG A 124 -0.27 -15.24 -11.19
C ARG A 124 -1.42 -16.11 -10.65
N ASP A 125 -1.11 -17.32 -10.24
CA ASP A 125 -2.09 -18.29 -9.74
C ASP A 125 -2.20 -18.29 -8.20
N ASN A 126 -1.52 -17.35 -7.53
CA ASN A 126 -1.54 -17.23 -6.07
C ASN A 126 -2.84 -16.58 -5.59
N ARG A 127 -3.84 -17.42 -5.31
CA ARG A 127 -5.18 -16.99 -4.88
C ARG A 127 -5.17 -16.24 -3.54
N GLU A 128 -4.28 -16.62 -2.63
CA GLU A 128 -4.14 -15.96 -1.32
C GLU A 128 -3.58 -14.55 -1.49
N LEU A 129 -2.54 -14.37 -2.30
CA LEU A 129 -2.02 -13.06 -2.66
C LEU A 129 -3.10 -12.19 -3.32
N LEU A 130 -3.86 -12.74 -4.27
CA LEU A 130 -4.94 -11.99 -4.90
C LEU A 130 -6.00 -11.54 -3.88
N ALA A 131 -6.38 -12.41 -2.94
CA ALA A 131 -7.32 -12.04 -1.87
C ALA A 131 -6.76 -10.95 -0.96
N HIS A 132 -5.46 -11.01 -0.62
CA HIS A 132 -4.75 -9.97 0.12
C HIS A 132 -4.80 -8.61 -0.60
N GLU A 133 -4.47 -8.57 -1.90
CA GLU A 133 -4.54 -7.32 -2.68
C GLU A 133 -5.98 -6.79 -2.80
N LEU A 134 -6.97 -7.67 -2.93
CA LEU A 134 -8.39 -7.28 -2.93
C LEU A 134 -8.85 -6.68 -1.59
N ILE A 135 -8.27 -7.08 -0.46
CA ILE A 135 -8.57 -6.44 0.84
C ILE A 135 -8.07 -4.99 0.83
N HIS A 136 -6.93 -4.70 0.22
CA HIS A 136 -6.48 -3.32 0.03
C HIS A 136 -7.44 -2.51 -0.86
N VAL A 137 -8.04 -3.11 -1.89
CA VAL A 137 -9.11 -2.45 -2.68
C VAL A 137 -10.29 -2.06 -1.77
N ARG A 138 -10.74 -2.97 -0.90
CA ARG A 138 -11.80 -2.67 0.09
C ARG A 138 -11.39 -1.52 1.02
N GLN A 139 -10.14 -1.51 1.50
CA GLN A 139 -9.63 -0.43 2.35
C GLN A 139 -9.65 0.93 1.63
N PHE A 140 -9.29 0.96 0.33
CA PHE A 140 -9.41 2.14 -0.54
C PHE A 140 -10.86 2.62 -0.67
N GLU A 141 -11.82 1.72 -0.89
CA GLU A 141 -13.25 2.07 -0.99
C GLU A 141 -13.83 2.62 0.31
N GLN A 142 -13.36 2.13 1.46
CA GLN A 142 -13.85 2.56 2.77
C GLN A 142 -13.36 3.94 3.15
N ARG A 143 -12.10 4.28 2.82
CA ARG A 143 -11.44 5.51 3.28
C ARG A 143 -11.33 6.59 2.21
N GLY A 144 -11.38 6.19 0.94
CA GLY A 144 -11.00 7.04 -0.19
C GLY A 144 -9.48 7.11 -0.37
N VAL A 145 -9.06 7.50 -1.58
CA VAL A 145 -7.65 7.40 -2.03
C VAL A 145 -6.68 8.17 -1.14
N GLN A 146 -6.95 9.45 -0.87
CA GLN A 146 -6.01 10.27 -0.09
C GLN A 146 -5.84 9.78 1.35
N GLU A 147 -6.94 9.44 2.01
CA GLU A 147 -6.90 8.96 3.40
C GLU A 147 -6.24 7.58 3.50
N GLN A 148 -6.53 6.66 2.58
CA GLN A 148 -5.85 5.36 2.53
C GLN A 148 -4.32 5.53 2.39
N ILE A 149 -3.87 6.40 1.48
CA ILE A 149 -2.43 6.67 1.29
C ILE A 149 -1.83 7.29 2.54
N ARG A 150 -2.50 8.29 3.14
CA ARG A 150 -2.04 8.95 4.36
C ARG A 150 -1.84 7.94 5.49
N GLN A 151 -2.80 7.04 5.69
CA GLN A 151 -2.73 6.01 6.73
C GLN A 151 -1.64 4.97 6.42
N TYR A 152 -1.52 4.53 5.17
CA TYR A 152 -0.48 3.59 4.77
C TYR A 152 0.93 4.14 5.03
N LEU A 153 1.20 5.39 4.63
CA LEU A 153 2.48 6.04 4.86
C LEU A 153 2.76 6.25 6.36
N MET A 154 1.74 6.64 7.13
CA MET A 154 1.84 6.80 8.58
C MET A 154 2.19 5.48 9.27
N GLN A 155 1.46 4.41 8.94
CA GLN A 155 1.67 3.10 9.54
C GLN A 155 3.03 2.52 9.15
N ILE A 156 3.46 2.67 7.90
CA ILE A 156 4.79 2.24 7.47
C ILE A 156 5.89 2.91 8.31
N TYR A 157 5.76 4.22 8.57
CA TYR A 157 6.77 4.93 9.36
C TYR A 157 6.81 4.47 10.82
N ILE A 158 5.64 4.20 11.42
CA ILE A 158 5.51 3.89 12.85
C ILE A 158 5.76 2.41 13.15
N TYR A 159 5.24 1.52 12.32
CA TYR A 159 5.28 0.07 12.54
C TYR A 159 6.33 -0.65 11.70
N GLY A 160 6.76 -0.06 10.58
CA GLY A 160 7.45 -0.79 9.52
C GLY A 160 6.46 -1.60 8.67
N TYR A 161 6.84 -1.90 7.42
CA TYR A 161 5.96 -2.48 6.41
C TYR A 161 5.18 -3.72 6.90
N ASN A 162 5.89 -4.75 7.36
CA ASN A 162 5.27 -6.05 7.71
C ASN A 162 4.40 -6.03 8.96
N SER A 163 4.38 -4.92 9.71
CA SER A 163 3.66 -4.81 10.99
C SER A 163 2.62 -3.71 10.97
N THR A 164 2.30 -3.17 9.81
CA THR A 164 1.23 -2.16 9.71
C THR A 164 -0.13 -2.82 9.98
N PRO A 165 -1.04 -2.16 10.73
CA PRO A 165 -2.42 -2.63 10.88
C PRO A 165 -3.11 -2.97 9.55
N LEU A 166 -2.87 -2.21 8.47
CA LEU A 166 -3.45 -2.47 7.15
C LEU A 166 -2.95 -3.79 6.51
N GLU A 167 -1.67 -4.10 6.63
CA GLU A 167 -1.09 -5.36 6.14
C GLU A 167 -1.49 -6.53 7.03
N ILE A 168 -1.55 -6.34 8.35
CA ILE A 168 -2.01 -7.36 9.31
C ILE A 168 -3.47 -7.76 9.00
N GLU A 169 -4.35 -6.80 8.77
CA GLU A 169 -5.73 -7.05 8.32
C GLU A 169 -5.73 -7.93 7.06
N ALA A 170 -5.00 -7.49 6.02
CA ALA A 170 -4.95 -8.19 4.74
C ALA A 170 -4.41 -9.63 4.85
N TYR A 171 -3.32 -9.84 5.59
CA TYR A 171 -2.78 -11.18 5.83
C TYR A 171 -3.72 -12.06 6.68
N SER A 172 -4.37 -11.50 7.69
CA SER A 172 -5.24 -12.27 8.59
C SER A 172 -6.54 -12.73 7.93
N GLU A 173 -7.07 -11.93 7.00
CA GLU A 173 -8.36 -12.21 6.38
C GLU A 173 -8.27 -12.96 5.04
N ALA A 174 -7.17 -12.83 4.29
CA ALA A 174 -7.08 -13.33 2.90
C ALA A 174 -7.53 -14.79 2.74
N LYS A 175 -7.12 -15.68 3.65
CA LYS A 175 -7.47 -17.11 3.60
C LYS A 175 -8.96 -17.40 3.85
N ASN A 176 -9.68 -16.48 4.49
CA ASN A 176 -11.10 -16.67 4.82
C ASN A 176 -12.00 -16.53 3.57
N TYR A 177 -11.46 -16.00 2.47
CA TYR A 177 -12.22 -15.69 1.26
C TYR A 177 -11.90 -16.58 0.06
N ILE A 178 -11.00 -17.55 0.21
CA ILE A 178 -10.59 -18.45 -0.89
C ILE A 178 -11.30 -19.80 -0.85
#